data_AF-A0A0K0Y242-F1
#
_entry.id   AF-A0A0K0Y242-F1
#
_cell.length_a   1.000
_cell.length_b   1.000
_cell.length_c   1.000
_cell.angle_alpha   90.00
_cell.angle_beta   90.00
_cell.angle_gamma   90.00
#
_symmetry.space_group_name_H-M   'P 1'
#
loop_
_entity.id
_entity.type
_entity.pdbx_description
1 polymer ?
#
loop_
_entity_poly.entity_id
_entity_poly.type
_entity_poly.pdbx_seq_one_letter_code
_entity_poly.pdbx_strand_id
1 'polypeptide(L)'
;MFDALILWEWTAFAVRWVHVITAMAWIGASFYFIALDLMLKSADDMPEGASGEEWEVHGGGFYHTTKYLVAPARLPEHLTWHKWQSYSTWLSGAALLMIIYWVGGELYLIDAAKADLALWQGIAISALSLTIGWLLYDFLCKSKLGESPTTLMLLLFAILVVMSYGYNQVFTGRAAMLHLGAFTATIMTANVFFIIMPNQRIVVKDLQDGRTPDAKYGKIAKLRSTHNNYLTLPVIFLMLSNHYPLSFATQYSWIIASLIFLTGVTIRHYFNTMHKTGKGPHWTWAVTVLLMIVIAWLSTANMWESYEDAEARALTPYEETFAQADGFEDAHDIVMGRCSMCHSRDPFYSDSMLWAPKGVLLDTPADIARNARAIYIQAGVSHAMPPANVTMMSNEDRAAIVRWYKNAETF
;
A
#
# COMPACT_ATOMS: atom_id res chain seq x y z
N MET A 1 -5.72 -8.58 34.38
CA MET A 1 -6.16 -9.20 33.12
C MET A 1 -5.53 -8.39 32.00
N PHE A 2 -4.74 -8.99 31.10
CA PHE A 2 -4.22 -8.23 29.96
C PHE A 2 -5.42 -7.80 29.10
N ASP A 3 -5.55 -6.50 28.87
CA ASP A 3 -6.61 -5.92 28.04
C ASP A 3 -6.43 -6.45 26.60
N ALA A 4 -7.44 -7.17 26.10
CA ALA A 4 -7.40 -7.78 24.77
C ALA A 4 -7.16 -6.74 23.68
N LEU A 5 -7.64 -5.50 23.88
CA LEU A 5 -7.43 -4.39 22.98
C LEU A 5 -5.95 -3.96 22.93
N ILE A 6 -5.26 -3.96 24.08
CA ILE A 6 -3.82 -3.65 24.14
C ILE A 6 -3.01 -4.73 23.43
N LEU A 7 -3.34 -6.00 23.65
CA LEU A 7 -2.69 -7.11 22.94
C LEU A 7 -2.93 -7.03 21.42
N TRP A 8 -4.12 -6.61 21.00
CA TRP A 8 -4.45 -6.38 19.60
C TRP A 8 -3.62 -5.25 18.98
N GLU A 9 -3.46 -4.12 19.68
CA GLU A 9 -2.60 -3.02 19.22
C GLU A 9 -1.14 -3.46 19.01
N TRP A 10 -0.59 -4.21 19.97
CA TRP A 10 0.76 -4.76 19.84
C TRP A 10 0.88 -5.80 18.72
N THR A 11 -0.14 -6.63 18.53
CA THR A 11 -0.20 -7.59 17.42
C THR A 11 -0.21 -6.87 16.08
N ALA A 12 -1.10 -5.89 15.91
CA ALA A 12 -1.17 -5.07 14.69
C ALA A 12 0.15 -4.35 14.42
N PHE A 13 0.82 -3.84 15.46
CA PHE A 13 2.13 -3.21 15.34
C PHE A 13 3.23 -4.21 14.93
N ALA A 14 3.29 -5.39 15.54
CA ALA A 14 4.26 -6.43 15.20
C ALA A 14 4.10 -6.91 13.75
N VAL A 15 2.86 -7.16 13.30
CA VAL A 15 2.59 -7.55 11.90
C VAL A 15 2.99 -6.42 10.95
N ARG A 16 2.73 -5.15 11.30
CA ARG A 16 3.16 -3.99 10.51
C ARG A 16 4.68 -3.92 10.39
N TRP A 17 5.38 -4.16 11.49
CA TRP A 17 6.84 -4.15 11.51
C TRP A 17 7.42 -5.25 10.61
N VAL A 18 6.90 -6.48 10.71
CA VAL A 18 7.27 -7.59 9.80
C VAL A 18 6.99 -7.23 8.34
N HIS A 19 5.82 -6.65 8.05
CA HIS A 19 5.46 -6.26 6.69
C HIS A 19 6.46 -5.26 6.10
N VAL A 20 6.82 -4.20 6.84
CA VAL A 20 7.81 -3.21 6.40
C VAL A 20 9.17 -3.85 6.11
N ILE A 21 9.66 -4.71 7.01
CA ILE A 21 10.95 -5.41 6.83
C ILE A 21 10.93 -6.24 5.54
N THR A 22 9.88 -7.05 5.36
CA THR A 22 9.78 -7.94 4.20
C THR A 22 9.59 -7.17 2.90
N ALA A 23 8.81 -6.08 2.91
CA ALA A 23 8.62 -5.20 1.77
C ALA A 23 9.94 -4.53 1.34
N MET A 24 10.73 -4.02 2.31
CA MET A 24 12.06 -3.46 2.02
C MET A 24 12.98 -4.49 1.38
N ALA A 25 13.01 -5.72 1.92
CA ALA A 25 13.80 -6.81 1.35
C ALA A 25 13.37 -7.17 -0.08
N TRP A 26 12.05 -7.20 -0.34
CA TRP A 26 11.53 -7.55 -1.66
C TRP A 26 11.75 -6.45 -2.70
N ILE A 27 11.39 -5.21 -2.38
CA ILE A 27 11.56 -4.07 -3.29
C ILE A 27 13.04 -3.80 -3.55
N GLY A 28 13.87 -3.84 -2.51
CA GLY A 28 15.32 -3.67 -2.64
C GLY A 28 15.93 -4.73 -3.57
N ALA A 29 15.63 -6.00 -3.34
CA ALA A 29 16.09 -7.09 -4.22
C ALA A 29 15.58 -6.91 -5.65
N SER A 30 14.32 -6.49 -5.84
CA SER A 30 13.74 -6.28 -7.16
C SER A 30 14.43 -5.16 -7.94
N PHE A 31 14.80 -4.06 -7.28
CA PHE A 31 15.58 -2.99 -7.91
C PHE A 31 17.00 -3.41 -8.24
N TYR A 32 17.65 -4.11 -7.31
CA TYR A 32 19.00 -4.63 -7.51
C TYR A 32 19.06 -5.58 -8.72
N PHE A 33 18.25 -6.64 -8.75
CA PHE A 33 18.32 -7.63 -9.84
C PHE A 33 17.96 -7.06 -11.20
N ILE A 34 17.09 -6.04 -11.26
CA ILE A 34 16.74 -5.41 -12.54
C ILE A 34 17.82 -4.43 -12.99
N ALA A 35 18.46 -3.72 -12.07
CA ALA A 35 19.64 -2.93 -12.41
C ALA A 35 20.74 -3.85 -12.92
N LEU A 36 21.09 -4.90 -12.17
CA LEU A 36 22.07 -5.92 -12.55
C LEU A 36 21.78 -6.45 -13.96
N ASP A 37 20.56 -6.89 -14.23
CA ASP A 37 20.17 -7.45 -15.53
C ASP A 37 20.27 -6.47 -16.70
N LEU A 38 20.12 -5.17 -16.44
CA LEU A 38 20.20 -4.12 -17.48
C LEU A 38 21.63 -3.61 -17.65
N MET A 39 22.49 -3.73 -16.65
CA MET A 39 23.87 -3.24 -16.67
C MET A 39 24.86 -4.25 -17.26
N LEU A 40 24.49 -5.54 -17.35
CA LEU A 40 25.31 -6.61 -17.92
C LEU A 40 26.01 -6.18 -19.21
N LYS A 41 27.33 -6.36 -19.24
CA LYS A 41 28.19 -6.09 -20.39
C LYS A 41 28.66 -7.39 -21.02
N SER A 42 28.84 -7.37 -22.34
CA SER A 42 29.57 -8.43 -23.02
C SER A 42 31.07 -8.22 -22.81
N ALA A 43 31.81 -9.30 -22.55
CA ALA A 43 33.27 -9.31 -22.53
C ALA A 43 33.81 -10.43 -23.43
N ASP A 44 35.04 -10.29 -23.94
CA ASP A 44 35.63 -11.22 -24.90
C ASP A 44 36.02 -12.56 -24.27
N ASP A 45 36.29 -12.58 -22.97
CA ASP A 45 36.73 -13.72 -22.17
C ASP A 45 35.58 -14.35 -21.34
N MET A 46 34.32 -14.08 -21.71
CA MET A 46 33.18 -14.65 -21.01
C MET A 46 33.11 -16.17 -21.15
N PRO A 47 32.65 -16.89 -20.10
CA PRO A 47 32.36 -18.32 -20.18
C PRO A 47 31.38 -18.65 -21.32
N GLU A 48 31.57 -19.80 -21.96
CA GLU A 48 30.67 -20.26 -23.01
C GLU A 48 29.21 -20.34 -22.51
N GLY A 49 28.27 -19.79 -23.29
CA GLY A 49 26.85 -19.73 -22.92
C GLY A 49 26.46 -18.58 -21.98
N ALA A 50 27.42 -17.75 -21.53
CA ALA A 50 27.14 -16.52 -20.82
C ALA A 50 26.56 -15.45 -21.77
N SER A 51 25.57 -14.71 -21.28
CA SER A 51 24.97 -13.57 -22.00
C SER A 51 25.55 -12.22 -21.64
N GLY A 52 26.32 -12.15 -20.56
CA GLY A 52 26.89 -10.92 -20.03
C GLY A 52 27.44 -11.10 -18.62
N GLU A 53 28.28 -10.17 -18.22
CA GLU A 53 28.87 -10.06 -16.89
C GLU A 53 28.68 -8.68 -16.28
N GLU A 54 28.77 -8.61 -14.95
CA GLU A 54 28.80 -7.36 -14.18
C GLU A 54 29.83 -7.48 -13.05
N TRP A 55 30.51 -6.36 -12.79
CA TRP A 55 31.51 -6.23 -11.72
C TRP A 55 31.04 -5.18 -10.72
N GLU A 56 30.76 -5.62 -9.50
CA GLU A 56 30.24 -4.76 -8.43
C GLU A 56 31.24 -4.65 -7.28
N VAL A 57 31.32 -3.47 -6.66
CA VAL A 57 32.16 -3.26 -5.47
C VAL A 57 31.26 -3.04 -4.26
N HIS A 58 31.40 -3.89 -3.25
CA HIS A 58 30.68 -3.73 -1.99
C HIS A 58 31.44 -4.39 -0.83
N GLY A 59 31.31 -3.84 0.38
CA GLY A 59 31.90 -4.42 1.60
C GLY A 59 33.43 -4.58 1.56
N GLY A 60 34.14 -3.79 0.74
CA GLY A 60 35.59 -3.88 0.58
C GLY A 60 36.09 -4.95 -0.41
N GLY A 61 35.18 -5.60 -1.16
CA GLY A 61 35.53 -6.60 -2.17
C GLY A 61 34.86 -6.36 -3.53
N PHE A 62 35.21 -7.22 -4.48
CA PHE A 62 34.66 -7.24 -5.85
C PHE A 62 33.79 -8.48 -6.03
N TYR A 63 32.59 -8.29 -6.56
CA TYR A 63 31.67 -9.34 -6.98
C TYR A 63 31.69 -9.42 -8.50
N HIS A 64 31.99 -10.60 -9.04
CA HIS A 64 31.89 -10.89 -10.47
C HIS A 64 30.68 -11.77 -10.71
N THR A 65 29.67 -11.22 -11.38
CA THR A 65 28.42 -11.94 -11.65
C THR A 65 28.31 -12.18 -13.15
N THR A 66 28.24 -13.45 -13.54
CA THR A 66 27.99 -13.86 -14.92
C THR A 66 26.57 -14.38 -15.05
N LYS A 67 25.80 -13.88 -16.03
CA LYS A 67 24.47 -14.38 -16.32
C LYS A 67 24.50 -15.36 -17.49
N TYR A 68 23.85 -16.50 -17.32
CA TYR A 68 23.69 -17.52 -18.35
C TYR A 68 22.24 -17.55 -18.86
N LEU A 69 22.06 -17.65 -20.18
CA LEU A 69 20.74 -17.88 -20.81
C LEU A 69 20.48 -19.36 -21.12
N VAL A 70 21.56 -20.17 -21.13
CA VAL A 70 21.57 -21.62 -21.31
C VAL A 70 22.28 -22.28 -20.13
N ALA A 71 22.39 -23.62 -20.12
CA ALA A 71 23.11 -24.33 -19.06
C ALA A 71 24.55 -23.82 -18.96
N PRO A 72 25.03 -23.42 -17.77
CA PRO A 72 26.46 -23.37 -17.56
C PRO A 72 27.02 -24.80 -17.59
N ALA A 73 28.28 -24.97 -17.97
CA ALA A 73 28.96 -26.26 -17.99
C ALA A 73 28.92 -26.98 -16.62
N ARG A 74 28.80 -26.22 -15.53
CA ARG A 74 28.58 -26.72 -14.17
C ARG A 74 27.50 -25.91 -13.48
N LEU A 75 26.39 -26.56 -13.14
CA LEU A 75 25.36 -25.98 -12.27
C LEU A 75 25.64 -26.38 -10.81
N PRO A 76 25.89 -25.42 -9.89
CA PRO A 76 26.14 -25.75 -8.49
C PRO A 76 24.90 -26.32 -7.79
N GLU A 77 25.09 -27.20 -6.80
CA GLU A 77 24.00 -27.79 -6.02
C GLU A 77 23.27 -26.77 -5.13
N HIS A 78 23.97 -25.71 -4.71
CA HIS A 78 23.42 -24.67 -3.84
C HIS A 78 22.82 -23.53 -4.69
N LEU A 79 21.52 -23.61 -4.99
CA LEU A 79 20.79 -22.54 -5.68
C LEU A 79 19.97 -21.71 -4.68
N THR A 80 20.24 -20.41 -4.62
CA THR A 80 19.44 -19.47 -3.82
C THR A 80 18.25 -18.96 -4.62
N TRP A 81 17.04 -19.15 -4.08
CA TRP A 81 15.80 -18.74 -4.73
C TRP A 81 15.22 -17.48 -4.09
N HIS A 82 15.26 -16.37 -4.81
CA HIS A 82 14.71 -15.07 -4.38
C HIS A 82 13.18 -15.00 -4.54
N LYS A 83 12.46 -15.79 -3.73
CA LYS A 83 10.98 -15.85 -3.72
C LYS A 83 10.37 -15.47 -2.38
N TRP A 84 11.09 -15.75 -1.29
CA TRP A 84 10.57 -15.62 0.06
C TRP A 84 10.24 -14.18 0.41
N GLN A 85 11.02 -13.21 -0.07
CA GLN A 85 10.78 -11.79 0.17
C GLN A 85 9.40 -11.37 -0.36
N SER A 86 9.03 -11.83 -1.56
CA SER A 86 7.70 -11.56 -2.15
C SER A 86 6.59 -12.26 -1.36
N TYR A 87 6.76 -13.54 -1.04
CA TYR A 87 5.74 -14.32 -0.37
C TYR A 87 5.46 -13.81 1.05
N SER A 88 6.51 -13.52 1.81
CA SER A 88 6.39 -12.98 3.16
C SER A 88 5.78 -11.57 3.16
N THR A 89 6.10 -10.75 2.16
CA THR A 89 5.49 -9.41 2.03
C THR A 89 3.98 -9.53 1.77
N TRP A 90 3.57 -10.43 0.87
CA TRP A 90 2.15 -10.61 0.59
C TRP A 90 1.40 -11.21 1.78
N LEU A 91 1.94 -12.24 2.43
CA LEU A 91 1.30 -12.85 3.60
C LEU A 91 1.14 -11.86 4.76
N SER A 92 2.19 -11.10 5.07
CA SER A 92 2.11 -10.05 6.11
C SER A 92 1.19 -8.89 5.70
N GLY A 93 1.15 -8.53 4.42
CA GLY A 93 0.26 -7.50 3.89
C GLY A 93 -1.21 -7.92 3.92
N ALA A 94 -1.50 -9.18 3.56
CA ALA A 94 -2.83 -9.77 3.69
C ALA A 94 -3.26 -9.81 5.16
N ALA A 95 -2.36 -10.20 6.08
CA ALA A 95 -2.64 -10.14 7.51
C ALA A 95 -2.98 -8.72 7.97
N LEU A 96 -2.25 -7.69 7.52
CA LEU A 96 -2.58 -6.29 7.82
C LEU A 96 -3.92 -5.85 7.23
N LEU A 97 -4.24 -6.28 6.00
CA LEU A 97 -5.53 -5.98 5.39
C LEU A 97 -6.66 -6.54 6.26
N MET A 98 -6.54 -7.79 6.71
CA MET A 98 -7.53 -8.42 7.59
C MET A 98 -7.63 -7.70 8.94
N ILE A 99 -6.50 -7.42 9.58
CA ILE A 99 -6.44 -6.77 10.91
C ILE A 99 -7.04 -5.36 10.88
N ILE A 100 -6.69 -4.55 9.86
CA ILE A 100 -7.05 -3.13 9.84
C ILE A 100 -8.38 -2.88 9.13
N TYR A 101 -8.62 -3.55 8.00
CA TYR A 101 -9.76 -3.23 7.13
C TYR A 101 -10.88 -4.25 7.18
N TRP A 102 -10.67 -5.48 7.68
CA TRP A 102 -11.78 -6.43 7.84
C TRP A 102 -12.31 -6.41 9.27
N VAL A 103 -11.43 -6.53 10.26
CA VAL A 103 -11.82 -6.42 11.69
C VAL A 103 -12.25 -4.99 12.05
N GLY A 104 -11.54 -3.97 11.54
CA GLY A 104 -11.91 -2.56 11.72
C GLY A 104 -12.75 -1.98 10.56
N GLY A 105 -13.41 -2.83 9.77
CA GLY A 105 -13.93 -2.44 8.45
C GLY A 105 -15.11 -1.49 8.47
N GLU A 106 -15.91 -1.45 9.55
CA GLU A 106 -17.02 -0.48 9.69
C GLU A 106 -16.52 0.96 9.64
N LEU A 107 -15.33 1.21 10.20
CA LEU A 107 -14.72 2.54 10.21
C LEU A 107 -13.76 2.76 9.03
N TYR A 108 -12.98 1.75 8.67
CA TYR A 108 -11.86 1.94 7.75
C TYR A 108 -12.13 1.50 6.32
N LEU A 109 -13.06 0.57 6.09
CA LEU A 109 -13.28 -0.05 4.78
C LEU A 109 -14.40 0.62 3.99
N ILE A 110 -15.63 0.59 4.51
CA ILE A 110 -16.82 1.02 3.79
C ILE A 110 -17.07 2.51 4.06
N ASP A 111 -17.46 3.24 3.01
CA ASP A 111 -17.94 4.61 3.13
C ASP A 111 -19.47 4.61 3.06
N ALA A 112 -20.13 4.72 4.21
CA ALA A 112 -21.59 4.68 4.32
C ALA A 112 -22.29 5.81 3.54
N ALA A 113 -21.58 6.92 3.25
CA ALA A 113 -22.13 8.00 2.42
C ALA A 113 -22.15 7.64 0.93
N LYS A 114 -21.37 6.64 0.51
CA LYS A 114 -21.27 6.21 -0.90
C LYS A 114 -22.02 4.92 -1.19
N ALA A 115 -22.02 3.99 -0.25
CA ALA A 115 -22.63 2.68 -0.44
C ALA A 115 -23.23 2.14 0.87
N ASP A 116 -24.52 1.83 0.84
CA ASP A 116 -25.20 1.10 1.92
C ASP A 116 -24.90 -0.40 1.77
N LEU A 117 -23.78 -0.82 2.37
CA LEU A 117 -23.30 -2.19 2.34
C LEU A 117 -23.02 -2.69 3.75
N ALA A 118 -23.41 -3.94 4.01
CA ALA A 118 -22.97 -4.64 5.20
C ALA A 118 -21.46 -4.92 5.13
N LEU A 119 -20.80 -4.97 6.30
CA LEU A 119 -19.36 -5.20 6.42
C LEU A 119 -18.88 -6.42 5.60
N TRP A 120 -19.61 -7.54 5.66
CA TRP A 120 -19.25 -8.75 4.94
C TRP A 120 -19.25 -8.57 3.41
N GLN A 121 -20.10 -7.70 2.87
CA GLN A 121 -20.13 -7.36 1.44
C GLN A 121 -18.88 -6.55 1.07
N GLY A 122 -18.48 -5.58 1.90
CA GLY A 122 -17.24 -4.85 1.73
C GLY A 122 -16.01 -5.77 1.77
N ILE A 123 -15.97 -6.70 2.72
CA ILE A 123 -14.90 -7.72 2.82
C ILE A 123 -14.88 -8.61 1.58
N ALA A 124 -16.05 -9.06 1.10
CA ALA A 124 -16.16 -9.88 -0.10
C ALA A 124 -15.66 -9.11 -1.34
N ILE A 125 -16.05 -7.84 -1.51
CA ILE A 125 -15.54 -6.99 -2.59
C ILE A 125 -14.02 -6.84 -2.48
N SER A 126 -13.49 -6.58 -1.29
CA SER A 126 -12.05 -6.47 -1.00
C SER A 126 -11.28 -7.73 -1.40
N ALA A 127 -11.73 -8.91 -0.97
CA ALA A 127 -11.04 -10.17 -1.25
C ALA A 127 -11.19 -10.63 -2.72
N LEU A 128 -12.39 -10.50 -3.28
CA LEU A 128 -12.69 -10.91 -4.66
C LEU A 128 -11.99 -10.00 -5.67
N SER A 129 -11.92 -8.70 -5.43
CA SER A 129 -11.27 -7.77 -6.36
C SER A 129 -9.78 -8.08 -6.54
N LEU A 130 -9.07 -8.44 -5.47
CA LEU A 130 -7.66 -8.89 -5.52
C LEU A 130 -7.49 -10.16 -6.36
N THR A 131 -8.40 -11.12 -6.17
CA THR A 131 -8.33 -12.44 -6.82
C THR A 131 -8.74 -12.38 -8.29
N ILE A 132 -9.91 -11.82 -8.59
CA ILE A 132 -10.43 -11.65 -9.95
C ILE A 132 -9.48 -10.75 -10.76
N GLY A 133 -8.94 -9.71 -10.13
CA GLY A 133 -7.92 -8.84 -10.72
C GLY A 133 -6.73 -9.60 -11.29
N TRP A 134 -6.16 -10.49 -10.49
CA TRP A 134 -5.05 -11.33 -10.95
C TRP A 134 -5.46 -12.30 -12.06
N LEU A 135 -6.64 -12.94 -11.95
CA LEU A 135 -7.13 -13.87 -12.99
C LEU A 135 -7.30 -13.16 -14.34
N LEU A 136 -7.90 -11.97 -14.36
CA LEU A 136 -8.06 -11.16 -15.57
C LEU A 136 -6.70 -10.75 -16.13
N TYR A 137 -5.80 -10.27 -15.27
CA TYR A 137 -4.44 -9.90 -15.67
C TYR A 137 -3.66 -11.10 -16.25
N ASP A 138 -3.76 -12.28 -15.64
CA ASP A 138 -3.09 -13.49 -16.11
C ASP A 138 -3.64 -13.94 -17.45
N PHE A 139 -4.97 -13.93 -17.62
CA PHE A 139 -5.65 -14.22 -18.88
C PHE A 139 -5.19 -13.27 -20.00
N LEU A 140 -5.16 -11.96 -19.76
CA LEU A 140 -4.73 -10.97 -20.75
C LEU A 140 -3.29 -11.20 -21.20
N CYS A 141 -2.39 -11.49 -20.26
CA CYS A 141 -0.99 -11.73 -20.59
C CYS A 141 -0.75 -13.08 -21.30
N LYS A 142 -1.63 -14.07 -21.13
CA LYS A 142 -1.60 -15.35 -21.87
C LYS A 142 -2.26 -15.26 -23.25
N SER A 143 -3.08 -14.24 -23.49
CA SER A 143 -3.71 -13.97 -24.79
C SER A 143 -2.69 -13.41 -25.80
N LYS A 144 -3.13 -13.23 -27.06
CA LYS A 144 -2.33 -12.57 -28.12
C LYS A 144 -1.84 -11.16 -27.73
N LEU A 145 -2.50 -10.49 -26.78
CA LEU A 145 -2.08 -9.19 -26.27
C LEU A 145 -0.72 -9.24 -25.57
N GLY A 146 -0.33 -10.41 -25.03
CA GLY A 146 1.00 -10.65 -24.45
C GLY A 146 2.16 -10.45 -25.44
N GLU A 147 1.89 -10.50 -26.75
CA GLU A 147 2.86 -10.25 -27.81
C GLU A 147 2.98 -8.77 -28.19
N SER A 148 2.06 -7.92 -27.70
CA SER A 148 2.04 -6.47 -27.92
C SER A 148 2.19 -5.70 -26.59
N PRO A 149 3.44 -5.51 -26.09
CA PRO A 149 3.67 -4.95 -24.76
C PRO A 149 3.03 -3.57 -24.53
N THR A 150 3.08 -2.68 -25.52
CA THR A 150 2.51 -1.33 -25.42
C THR A 150 0.99 -1.36 -25.27
N THR A 151 0.31 -2.13 -26.13
CA THR A 151 -1.14 -2.28 -26.09
C THR A 151 -1.59 -2.91 -24.78
N LEU A 152 -0.88 -3.95 -24.33
CA LEU A 152 -1.15 -4.59 -23.04
C LEU A 152 -0.98 -3.60 -21.89
N MET A 153 0.10 -2.80 -21.87
CA MET A 153 0.33 -1.81 -20.83
C MET A 153 -0.78 -0.74 -20.77
N LEU A 154 -1.23 -0.23 -21.92
CA LEU A 154 -2.32 0.75 -21.98
C LEU A 154 -3.64 0.14 -21.49
N LEU A 155 -3.94 -1.11 -21.87
CA LEU A 155 -5.12 -1.82 -21.40
C LEU A 155 -5.07 -2.06 -19.88
N LEU A 156 -3.92 -2.48 -19.35
CA LEU A 156 -3.72 -2.66 -17.92
C LEU A 156 -3.86 -1.34 -17.16
N PHE A 157 -3.37 -0.24 -17.73
CA PHE A 157 -3.59 1.08 -17.15
C PHE A 157 -5.08 1.46 -17.12
N ALA A 158 -5.83 1.21 -18.20
CA ALA A 158 -7.27 1.44 -18.22
C ALA A 158 -8.00 0.59 -17.16
N ILE A 159 -7.61 -0.68 -16.98
CA ILE A 159 -8.14 -1.53 -15.90
C ILE A 159 -7.81 -0.93 -14.54
N LEU A 160 -6.59 -0.45 -14.30
CA LEU A 160 -6.23 0.20 -13.04
C LEU A 160 -7.07 1.45 -12.76
N VAL A 161 -7.36 2.26 -13.78
CA VAL A 161 -8.24 3.43 -13.66
C VAL A 161 -9.67 3.00 -13.28
N VAL A 162 -10.22 1.99 -13.95
CA VAL A 162 -11.56 1.44 -13.64
C VAL A 162 -11.61 0.88 -12.22
N MET A 163 -10.58 0.13 -11.81
CA MET A 163 -10.49 -0.40 -10.45
C MET A 163 -10.37 0.72 -9.41
N SER A 164 -9.56 1.74 -9.69
CA SER A 164 -9.39 2.92 -8.83
C SER A 164 -10.72 3.64 -8.62
N TYR A 165 -11.45 3.88 -9.72
CA TYR A 165 -12.78 4.47 -9.67
C TYR A 165 -13.78 3.57 -8.90
N GLY A 166 -13.82 2.28 -9.21
CA GLY A 166 -14.71 1.32 -8.56
C GLY A 166 -14.47 1.22 -7.04
N TYR A 167 -13.22 1.19 -6.60
CA TYR A 167 -12.90 1.26 -5.18
C TYR A 167 -13.33 2.57 -4.56
N ASN A 168 -13.17 3.71 -5.25
CA ASN A 168 -13.62 4.98 -4.72
C ASN A 168 -15.14 5.09 -4.58
N GLN A 169 -15.94 4.32 -5.32
CA GLN A 169 -17.41 4.28 -5.18
C GLN A 169 -17.89 3.49 -3.96
N VAL A 170 -17.05 2.60 -3.41
CA VAL A 170 -17.46 1.67 -2.34
C VAL A 170 -16.72 1.92 -1.04
N PHE A 171 -15.42 2.17 -1.15
CA PHE A 171 -14.52 2.27 -0.02
C PHE A 171 -14.26 3.72 0.39
N THR A 172 -13.84 3.90 1.64
CA THR A 172 -13.27 5.16 2.09
C THR A 172 -12.08 5.53 1.20
N GLY A 173 -11.78 6.82 1.00
CA GLY A 173 -10.66 7.23 0.14
C GLY A 173 -9.33 6.58 0.56
N ARG A 174 -9.14 6.43 1.88
CA ARG A 174 -8.02 5.72 2.50
C ARG A 174 -7.98 4.25 2.10
N ALA A 175 -9.10 3.53 2.24
CA ALA A 175 -9.18 2.14 1.82
C ALA A 175 -9.01 1.99 0.31
N ALA A 176 -9.59 2.86 -0.51
CA ALA A 176 -9.49 2.80 -1.96
C ALA A 176 -8.03 2.84 -2.45
N MET A 177 -7.23 3.79 -1.93
CA MET A 177 -5.80 3.88 -2.24
C MET A 177 -5.03 2.62 -1.84
N LEU A 178 -5.24 2.15 -0.61
CA LEU A 178 -4.55 0.96 -0.11
C LEU A 178 -4.97 -0.31 -0.87
N HIS A 179 -6.25 -0.46 -1.21
CA HIS A 179 -6.75 -1.61 -1.97
C HIS A 179 -6.23 -1.61 -3.41
N LEU A 180 -6.07 -0.45 -4.04
CA LEU A 180 -5.42 -0.35 -5.34
C LEU A 180 -3.94 -0.76 -5.27
N GLY A 181 -3.26 -0.36 -4.19
CA GLY A 181 -1.90 -0.83 -3.89
C GLY A 181 -1.85 -2.34 -3.68
N ALA A 182 -2.76 -2.88 -2.87
CA ALA A 182 -2.85 -4.31 -2.54
C ALA A 182 -3.20 -5.16 -3.76
N PHE A 183 -4.09 -4.68 -4.62
CA PHE A 183 -4.42 -5.28 -5.91
C PHE A 183 -3.18 -5.44 -6.78
N THR A 184 -2.43 -4.36 -6.92
CA THR A 184 -1.22 -4.35 -7.73
C THR A 184 -0.13 -5.22 -7.12
N ALA A 185 0.09 -5.14 -5.81
CA ALA A 185 1.05 -5.98 -5.09
C ALA A 185 0.69 -7.48 -5.14
N THR A 186 -0.61 -7.80 -5.15
CA THR A 186 -1.12 -9.17 -5.32
C THR A 186 -0.79 -9.70 -6.70
N ILE A 187 -1.03 -8.91 -7.75
CA ILE A 187 -0.61 -9.27 -9.12
C ILE A 187 0.90 -9.54 -9.16
N MET A 188 1.70 -8.67 -8.54
CA MET A 188 3.16 -8.80 -8.52
C MET A 188 3.63 -10.06 -7.80
N THR A 189 3.04 -10.40 -6.66
CA THR A 189 3.38 -11.60 -5.90
C THR A 189 2.91 -12.86 -6.62
N ALA A 190 1.69 -12.83 -7.17
CA ALA A 190 1.12 -13.95 -7.91
C ALA A 190 1.92 -14.24 -9.20
N ASN A 191 2.49 -13.22 -9.84
CA ASN A 191 3.47 -13.39 -10.91
C ASN A 191 4.69 -14.20 -10.46
N VAL A 192 5.23 -13.91 -9.27
CA VAL A 192 6.36 -14.65 -8.71
C VAL A 192 5.96 -16.08 -8.39
N PHE A 193 4.82 -16.27 -7.73
CA PHE A 193 4.37 -17.58 -7.23
C PHE A 193 3.87 -18.52 -8.32
N PHE A 194 2.96 -18.08 -9.19
CA PHE A 194 2.29 -18.94 -10.17
C PHE A 194 3.00 -19.03 -11.51
N ILE A 195 3.83 -18.04 -11.87
CA ILE A 195 4.42 -17.96 -13.23
C ILE A 195 5.95 -18.05 -13.19
N ILE A 196 6.63 -17.14 -12.51
CA ILE A 196 8.09 -17.03 -12.56
C ILE A 196 8.75 -18.25 -11.90
N MET A 197 8.41 -18.55 -10.64
CA MET A 197 9.04 -19.66 -9.91
C MET A 197 8.80 -21.05 -10.54
N PRO A 198 7.58 -21.41 -10.96
CA PRO A 198 7.36 -22.68 -11.65
C PRO A 198 8.15 -22.77 -12.96
N ASN A 199 8.17 -21.72 -13.78
CA ASN A 199 8.94 -21.69 -15.01
C ASN A 199 10.45 -21.81 -14.77
N GLN A 200 10.97 -21.11 -13.76
CA GLN A 200 12.39 -21.21 -13.40
C GLN A 200 12.75 -22.62 -12.91
N ARG A 201 11.87 -23.31 -12.18
CA ARG A 201 12.09 -24.71 -11.76
C ARG A 201 12.12 -25.66 -12.95
N ILE A 202 11.25 -25.47 -13.95
CA ILE A 202 11.27 -26.27 -15.18
C ILE A 202 12.60 -26.07 -15.90
N VAL A 203 13.03 -24.81 -16.07
CA VAL A 203 14.31 -24.48 -16.69
C VAL A 203 15.46 -25.15 -15.93
N VAL A 204 15.56 -24.95 -14.62
CA VAL A 204 16.63 -25.57 -13.81
C VAL A 204 16.63 -27.09 -13.92
N LYS A 205 15.45 -27.73 -13.91
CA LYS A 205 15.34 -29.19 -14.07
C LYS A 205 15.83 -29.66 -15.43
N ASP A 206 15.45 -28.96 -16.51
CA ASP A 206 15.94 -29.29 -17.85
C ASP A 206 17.46 -29.20 -17.93
N LEU A 207 18.04 -28.14 -17.33
CA LEU A 207 19.49 -27.97 -17.25
C LEU A 207 20.18 -29.09 -16.46
N GLN A 208 19.62 -29.50 -15.33
CA GLN A 208 20.11 -30.62 -14.52
C GLN A 208 20.03 -31.96 -15.27
N ASP A 209 19.00 -32.15 -16.08
CA ASP A 209 18.79 -33.35 -16.90
C ASP A 209 19.59 -33.29 -18.23
N GLY A 210 20.44 -32.27 -18.46
CA GLY A 210 21.23 -32.10 -19.68
C GLY A 210 20.42 -31.73 -20.92
N ARG A 211 19.17 -31.27 -20.75
CA ARG A 211 18.28 -30.81 -21.83
C ARG A 211 18.43 -29.30 -22.05
N THR A 212 18.22 -28.87 -23.28
CA THR A 212 18.09 -27.43 -23.61
C THR A 212 16.70 -26.92 -23.20
N PRO A 213 16.60 -25.96 -22.27
CA PRO A 213 15.31 -25.43 -21.84
C PRO A 213 14.61 -24.65 -22.96
N ASP A 214 13.28 -24.71 -22.96
CA ASP A 214 12.47 -23.94 -23.90
C ASP A 214 12.53 -22.43 -23.58
N ALA A 215 12.97 -21.62 -24.56
CA ALA A 215 13.11 -20.18 -24.45
C ALA A 215 11.79 -19.47 -24.06
N LYS A 216 10.62 -20.08 -24.32
CA LYS A 216 9.32 -19.51 -23.94
C LYS A 216 9.21 -19.25 -22.44
N TYR A 217 9.78 -20.11 -21.59
CA TYR A 217 9.67 -19.98 -20.14
C TYR A 217 10.37 -18.72 -19.64
N GLY A 218 11.56 -18.44 -20.19
CA GLY A 218 12.31 -17.21 -19.92
C GLY A 218 11.57 -15.96 -20.41
N LYS A 219 11.01 -16.00 -21.63
CA LYS A 219 10.23 -14.88 -22.19
C LYS A 219 9.00 -14.55 -21.33
N ILE A 220 8.24 -15.56 -20.91
CA ILE A 220 7.06 -15.40 -20.05
C ILE A 220 7.47 -14.81 -18.69
N ALA A 221 8.50 -15.35 -18.05
CA ALA A 221 8.99 -14.85 -16.77
C ALA A 221 9.50 -13.40 -16.86
N LYS A 222 10.22 -13.07 -17.94
CA LYS A 222 10.73 -11.70 -18.19
C LYS A 222 9.60 -10.70 -18.37
N LEU A 223 8.54 -11.04 -19.10
CA LEU A 223 7.36 -10.17 -19.27
C LEU A 223 6.75 -9.81 -17.91
N ARG A 224 6.52 -10.80 -17.05
CA ARG A 224 5.95 -10.58 -15.71
C ARG A 224 6.88 -9.77 -14.80
N SER A 225 8.18 -10.07 -14.85
CA SER A 225 9.19 -9.32 -14.09
C SER A 225 9.25 -7.84 -14.52
N THR A 226 9.16 -7.56 -15.82
CA THR A 226 9.09 -6.18 -16.34
C THR A 226 7.86 -5.45 -15.82
N HIS A 227 6.68 -6.10 -15.83
CA HIS A 227 5.48 -5.48 -15.23
C HIS A 227 5.68 -5.18 -13.75
N ASN A 228 6.20 -6.13 -12.97
CA ASN A 228 6.49 -5.92 -11.56
C ASN A 228 7.44 -4.72 -11.33
N ASN A 229 8.44 -4.53 -12.19
CA ASN A 229 9.34 -3.39 -12.11
C ASN A 229 8.61 -2.05 -12.17
N TYR A 230 7.79 -1.88 -13.20
CA TYR A 230 7.07 -0.63 -13.46
C TYR A 230 6.01 -0.34 -12.39
N LEU A 231 5.40 -1.39 -11.83
CA LEU A 231 4.38 -1.28 -10.79
C LEU A 231 4.94 -1.04 -9.39
N THR A 232 6.25 -1.20 -9.18
CA THR A 232 6.87 -1.12 -7.85
C THR A 232 6.72 0.27 -7.20
N LEU A 233 7.10 1.35 -7.92
CA LEU A 233 7.04 2.71 -7.36
C LEU A 233 5.60 3.18 -7.05
N PRO A 234 4.62 2.95 -7.94
CA PRO A 234 3.21 3.25 -7.63
C PRO A 234 2.72 2.50 -6.39
N VAL A 235 3.04 1.21 -6.26
CA VAL A 235 2.64 0.42 -5.09
C VAL A 235 3.19 1.02 -3.80
N ILE A 236 4.47 1.43 -3.77
CA ILE A 236 5.07 2.06 -2.59
C ILE A 236 4.29 3.32 -2.21
N PHE A 237 3.98 4.19 -3.17
CA PHE A 237 3.20 5.39 -2.90
C PHE A 237 1.81 5.04 -2.36
N LEU A 238 1.10 4.13 -3.00
CA LEU A 238 -0.26 3.73 -2.58
C LEU A 238 -0.26 3.14 -1.17
N MET A 239 0.75 2.37 -0.79
CA MET A 239 0.88 1.84 0.57
C MET A 239 1.25 2.92 1.60
N LEU A 240 1.97 3.96 1.21
CA LEU A 240 2.33 5.09 2.07
C LEU A 240 1.25 6.20 2.11
N SER A 241 0.29 6.19 1.19
CA SER A 241 -0.75 7.22 1.04
C SER A 241 -1.49 7.53 2.34
N ASN A 242 -1.71 6.53 3.18
CA ASN A 242 -2.34 6.64 4.50
C ASN A 242 -1.66 7.65 5.44
N HIS A 243 -0.41 8.03 5.19
CA HIS A 243 0.33 9.03 5.97
C HIS A 243 0.14 10.47 5.46
N TYR A 244 -0.50 10.65 4.31
CA TYR A 244 -0.66 11.94 3.64
C TYR A 244 -2.12 12.13 3.19
N PRO A 245 -2.98 12.74 4.03
CA PRO A 245 -4.40 12.93 3.73
C PRO A 245 -4.70 13.56 2.38
N LEU A 246 -3.87 14.52 1.94
CA LEU A 246 -3.99 15.15 0.62
C LEU A 246 -4.00 14.15 -0.55
N SER A 247 -3.42 12.96 -0.38
CA SER A 247 -3.47 11.93 -1.41
C SER A 247 -4.83 11.23 -1.53
N PHE A 248 -5.57 11.06 -0.43
CA PHE A 248 -6.76 10.19 -0.39
C PHE A 248 -8.06 10.88 0.07
N ALA A 249 -7.96 12.00 0.79
CA ALA A 249 -9.09 12.74 1.35
C ALA A 249 -9.62 13.81 0.37
N THR A 250 -9.79 13.43 -0.90
CA THR A 250 -10.33 14.25 -1.98
C THR A 250 -11.22 13.39 -2.87
N GLN A 251 -12.28 13.98 -3.44
CA GLN A 251 -13.12 13.32 -4.45
C GLN A 251 -12.33 12.86 -5.68
N TYR A 252 -11.16 13.47 -5.93
CA TYR A 252 -10.26 13.13 -7.04
C TYR A 252 -9.23 12.07 -6.68
N SER A 253 -9.34 11.42 -5.51
CA SER A 253 -8.39 10.40 -5.05
C SER A 253 -8.18 9.28 -6.09
N TRP A 254 -9.23 8.87 -6.80
CA TRP A 254 -9.12 7.86 -7.85
C TRP A 254 -8.30 8.33 -9.07
N ILE A 255 -8.34 9.62 -9.40
CA ILE A 255 -7.52 10.25 -10.44
C ILE A 255 -6.08 10.35 -9.96
N ILE A 256 -5.86 10.82 -8.73
CA ILE A 256 -4.54 10.90 -8.11
C ILE A 256 -3.87 9.53 -8.14
N ALA A 257 -4.57 8.47 -7.75
CA ALA A 257 -4.06 7.11 -7.75
C ALA A 257 -3.59 6.69 -9.16
N SER A 258 -4.37 7.05 -10.19
CA SER A 258 -4.07 6.78 -11.60
C SER A 258 -2.85 7.57 -12.09
N LEU A 259 -2.74 8.85 -11.73
CA LEU A 259 -1.59 9.69 -12.09
C LEU A 259 -0.30 9.19 -11.42
N ILE A 260 -0.38 8.66 -10.19
CA ILE A 260 0.76 8.06 -9.50
C ILE A 260 1.30 6.83 -10.23
N PHE A 261 0.45 6.04 -10.90
CA PHE A 261 0.93 4.98 -11.78
C PHE A 261 1.79 5.54 -12.92
N LEU A 262 1.35 6.62 -13.55
CA LEU A 262 2.11 7.28 -14.62
C LEU A 262 3.44 7.84 -14.09
N THR A 263 3.43 8.49 -12.93
CA THR A 263 4.63 9.01 -12.25
C THR A 263 5.62 7.88 -11.95
N GLY A 264 5.15 6.75 -11.43
CA GLY A 264 6.02 5.60 -11.18
C GLY A 264 6.59 5.00 -12.48
N VAL A 265 5.79 4.96 -13.55
CA VAL A 265 6.22 4.49 -14.87
C VAL A 265 7.29 5.38 -15.47
N THR A 266 7.13 6.71 -15.45
CA THR A 266 8.11 7.64 -16.00
C THR A 266 9.42 7.61 -15.21
N ILE A 267 9.37 7.53 -13.88
CA ILE A 267 10.57 7.39 -13.05
C ILE A 267 11.27 6.05 -13.32
N ARG A 268 10.54 4.93 -13.33
CA ARG A 268 11.15 3.62 -13.66
C ARG A 268 11.71 3.57 -15.06
N HIS A 269 11.04 4.19 -16.03
CA HIS A 269 11.54 4.26 -17.41
C HIS A 269 12.87 5.01 -17.49
N TYR A 270 13.04 6.09 -16.73
CA TYR A 270 14.31 6.80 -16.61
C TYR A 270 15.43 5.87 -16.14
N PHE A 271 15.26 5.26 -14.98
CA PHE A 271 16.28 4.40 -14.36
C PHE A 271 16.56 3.15 -15.18
N ASN A 272 15.53 2.51 -15.75
CA ASN A 272 15.72 1.34 -16.62
C ASN A 272 16.55 1.69 -17.86
N THR A 273 16.29 2.85 -18.47
CA THR A 273 17.05 3.30 -19.64
C THR A 273 18.47 3.67 -19.24
N MET A 274 18.64 4.39 -18.13
CA MET A 274 19.94 4.77 -17.58
C MET A 274 20.81 3.53 -17.28
N HIS A 275 20.26 2.51 -16.62
CA HIS A 275 21.00 1.26 -16.35
C HIS A 275 21.39 0.54 -17.64
N LYS A 276 20.53 0.57 -18.67
CA LYS A 276 20.78 -0.10 -19.95
C LYS A 276 21.79 0.62 -20.84
N THR A 277 21.79 1.94 -20.86
CA THR A 277 22.53 2.74 -21.86
C THR A 277 23.59 3.67 -21.26
N GLY A 278 23.63 3.80 -19.93
CA GLY A 278 24.43 4.80 -19.22
C GLY A 278 23.85 6.23 -19.29
N LYS A 279 22.77 6.49 -20.04
CA LYS A 279 22.13 7.81 -20.16
C LYS A 279 20.61 7.72 -20.09
N GLY A 280 20.00 8.50 -19.20
CA GLY A 280 18.55 8.50 -19.00
C GLY A 280 17.79 9.47 -19.91
N PRO A 281 16.53 9.16 -20.29
CA PRO A 281 15.67 10.04 -21.08
C PRO A 281 15.14 11.19 -20.20
N HIS A 282 15.81 12.35 -20.19
CA HIS A 282 15.46 13.46 -19.29
C HIS A 282 14.02 13.99 -19.41
N TRP A 283 13.34 13.77 -20.55
CA TRP A 283 11.94 14.16 -20.72
C TRP A 283 11.01 13.52 -19.67
N THR A 284 11.35 12.34 -19.15
CA THR A 284 10.54 11.65 -18.15
C THR A 284 10.42 12.45 -16.87
N TRP A 285 11.46 13.21 -16.50
CA TRP A 285 11.43 14.08 -15.32
C TRP A 285 10.47 15.25 -15.51
N ALA A 286 10.44 15.85 -16.69
CA ALA A 286 9.49 16.92 -17.00
C ALA A 286 8.03 16.41 -16.88
N VAL A 287 7.75 15.22 -17.41
CA VAL A 287 6.42 14.59 -17.29
C VAL A 287 6.10 14.26 -15.83
N THR A 288 7.04 13.69 -15.08
CA THR A 288 6.87 13.41 -13.64
C THR A 288 6.54 14.68 -12.87
N VAL A 289 7.28 15.78 -13.08
CA VAL A 289 7.02 17.07 -12.39
C VAL A 289 5.64 17.61 -12.74
N LEU A 290 5.26 17.58 -14.02
CA LEU A 290 3.92 18.00 -14.47
C LEU A 290 2.82 17.19 -13.77
N LEU A 291 2.96 15.86 -13.74
CA LEU A 291 2.01 14.96 -13.06
C LEU A 291 1.93 15.29 -11.57
N MET A 292 3.05 15.55 -10.90
CA MET A 292 3.07 15.92 -9.49
C MET A 292 2.38 17.27 -9.22
N ILE A 293 2.53 18.26 -10.10
CA ILE A 293 1.81 19.54 -10.01
C ILE A 293 0.30 19.32 -10.14
N VAL A 294 -0.13 18.50 -11.11
CA VAL A 294 -1.56 18.17 -11.28
C VAL A 294 -2.11 17.43 -10.06
N ILE A 295 -1.36 16.47 -9.52
CA ILE A 295 -1.73 15.75 -8.29
C ILE A 295 -1.87 16.72 -7.12
N ALA A 296 -0.90 17.63 -6.93
CA ALA A 296 -0.97 18.63 -5.86
C ALA A 296 -2.21 19.52 -6.01
N TRP A 297 -2.53 19.96 -7.23
CA TRP A 297 -3.72 20.76 -7.49
C TRP A 297 -5.04 20.00 -7.25
N LEU A 298 -5.11 18.72 -7.63
CA LEU A 298 -6.27 17.87 -7.34
C LEU A 298 -6.42 17.57 -5.83
N SER A 299 -5.32 17.61 -5.08
CA SER A 299 -5.33 17.37 -3.64
C SER A 299 -5.91 18.53 -2.81
N THR A 300 -5.95 19.74 -3.36
CA THR A 300 -6.47 20.93 -2.67
C THR A 300 -7.99 21.10 -2.81
N ALA A 301 -8.68 20.14 -3.45
CA ALA A 301 -10.13 20.15 -3.51
C ALA A 301 -10.70 19.76 -2.14
N ASN A 302 -11.21 20.76 -1.41
CA ASN A 302 -11.71 20.58 -0.05
C ASN A 302 -12.89 19.61 -0.02
N MET A 303 -12.82 18.63 0.89
CA MET A 303 -13.90 17.71 1.26
C MET A 303 -14.43 18.09 2.66
N TRP A 304 -14.68 19.38 2.90
CA TRP A 304 -15.26 19.78 4.19
C TRP A 304 -16.77 19.54 4.13
N GLU A 305 -17.18 18.43 4.73
CA GLU A 305 -18.54 18.33 5.27
C GLU A 305 -18.71 19.48 6.26
N SER A 306 -19.73 20.32 6.06
CA SER A 306 -19.99 21.43 6.97
C SER A 306 -20.34 20.88 8.35
N TYR A 307 -20.18 21.70 9.40
CA TYR A 307 -20.61 21.31 10.74
C TYR A 307 -22.09 20.90 10.74
N GLU A 308 -22.92 21.67 10.03
CA GLU A 308 -24.36 21.45 9.89
C GLU A 308 -24.67 20.11 9.23
N ASP A 309 -23.97 19.77 8.14
CA ASP A 309 -24.16 18.49 7.45
C ASP A 309 -23.75 17.31 8.35
N ALA A 310 -22.65 17.46 9.09
CA ALA A 310 -22.12 16.43 9.96
C ALA A 310 -22.99 16.17 11.19
N GLU A 311 -23.56 17.24 11.76
CA GLU A 311 -24.49 17.18 12.89
C GLU A 311 -25.84 16.59 12.46
N ALA A 312 -26.31 16.93 11.25
CA ALA A 312 -27.57 16.41 10.70
C ALA A 312 -27.49 14.95 10.23
N ARG A 313 -26.28 14.40 10.05
CA ARG A 313 -26.07 13.04 9.58
C ARG A 313 -26.50 12.02 10.65
N ALA A 314 -27.25 11.00 10.21
CA ALA A 314 -27.57 9.86 11.08
C ALA A 314 -26.32 9.14 11.58
N LEU A 315 -26.31 8.79 12.86
CA LEU A 315 -25.26 7.97 13.46
C LEU A 315 -25.27 6.58 12.82
N THR A 316 -24.07 6.05 12.56
CA THR A 316 -23.91 4.63 12.25
C THR A 316 -24.14 3.79 13.51
N PRO A 317 -24.46 2.48 13.41
CA PRO A 317 -24.64 1.62 14.59
C PRO A 317 -23.44 1.63 15.56
N TYR A 318 -22.22 1.71 15.01
CA TYR A 318 -21.00 1.86 15.79
C TYR A 318 -20.98 3.19 16.57
N GLU A 319 -21.26 4.30 15.89
CA GLU A 319 -21.29 5.63 16.53
C GLU A 319 -22.41 5.73 17.57
N GLU A 320 -23.57 5.14 17.30
CA GLU A 320 -24.70 5.09 18.22
C GLU A 320 -24.35 4.36 19.51
N THR A 321 -23.67 3.20 19.41
CA THR A 321 -23.23 2.43 20.58
C THR A 321 -22.35 3.26 21.53
N PHE A 322 -21.39 4.02 20.99
CA PHE A 322 -20.50 4.86 21.80
C PHE A 322 -21.16 6.16 22.28
N ALA A 323 -22.05 6.75 21.48
CA ALA A 323 -22.79 7.95 21.86
C ALA A 323 -23.83 7.68 22.98
N GLN A 324 -24.36 6.45 23.05
CA GLN A 324 -25.32 6.04 24.09
C GLN A 324 -24.66 5.41 25.32
N ALA A 325 -23.35 5.14 25.28
CA ALA A 325 -22.63 4.52 26.40
C ALA A 325 -22.58 5.43 27.63
N ASP A 326 -22.73 4.84 28.82
CA ASP A 326 -22.67 5.57 30.09
C ASP A 326 -21.34 6.32 30.22
N GLY A 327 -21.43 7.62 30.52
CA GLY A 327 -20.27 8.52 30.64
C GLY A 327 -19.88 9.22 29.33
N PHE A 328 -20.66 9.09 28.27
CA PHE A 328 -20.43 9.82 27.02
C PHE A 328 -20.44 11.35 27.21
N GLU A 329 -21.35 11.90 28.02
CA GLU A 329 -21.41 13.35 28.28
C GLU A 329 -20.10 13.87 28.90
N ASP A 330 -19.60 13.21 29.96
CA ASP A 330 -18.32 13.55 30.58
C ASP A 330 -17.16 13.47 29.57
N ALA A 331 -17.11 12.38 28.79
CA ALA A 331 -16.08 12.18 27.78
C ALA A 331 -16.16 13.24 26.66
N HIS A 332 -17.37 13.58 26.23
CA HIS A 332 -17.64 14.62 25.26
C HIS A 332 -17.09 15.97 25.74
N ASP A 333 -17.42 16.38 26.96
CA ASP A 333 -16.96 17.66 27.51
C ASP A 333 -15.45 17.73 27.67
N ILE A 334 -14.83 16.62 28.08
CA ILE A 334 -13.37 16.50 28.13
C ILE A 334 -12.77 16.63 26.72
N VAL A 335 -13.30 15.91 25.73
CA VAL A 335 -12.77 15.95 24.35
C VAL A 335 -12.96 17.33 23.74
N MET A 336 -14.11 17.96 23.94
CA MET A 336 -14.38 19.33 23.50
C MET A 336 -13.43 20.31 24.18
N GLY A 337 -13.19 20.19 25.49
CA GLY A 337 -12.30 21.09 26.23
C GLY A 337 -10.80 20.86 25.98
N ARG A 338 -10.38 19.63 25.63
CA ARG A 338 -8.97 19.22 25.59
C ARG A 338 -8.44 18.90 24.19
N CYS A 339 -9.30 18.67 23.20
CA CYS A 339 -8.92 18.15 21.88
C CYS A 339 -9.44 18.98 20.71
N SER A 340 -10.66 19.53 20.80
CA SER A 340 -11.32 20.23 19.68
C SER A 340 -10.54 21.42 19.12
N MET A 341 -9.72 22.09 19.94
CA MET A 341 -8.87 23.22 19.50
C MET A 341 -7.91 22.86 18.35
N CYS A 342 -7.51 21.59 18.27
CA CYS A 342 -6.69 21.04 17.19
C CYS A 342 -7.50 20.15 16.25
N HIS A 343 -8.54 19.49 16.77
CA HIS A 343 -9.31 18.46 16.08
C HIS A 343 -10.73 18.92 15.78
N SER A 344 -10.89 20.06 15.10
CA SER A 344 -12.17 20.58 14.63
C SER A 344 -12.10 20.94 13.16
N ARG A 345 -13.26 21.21 12.55
CA ARG A 345 -13.36 21.69 11.16
C ARG A 345 -12.69 23.05 10.97
N ASP A 346 -12.64 23.86 12.04
CA ASP A 346 -11.94 25.14 12.09
C ASP A 346 -10.94 25.18 13.28
N PRO A 347 -9.75 24.55 13.15
CA PRO A 347 -8.77 24.50 14.21
C PRO A 347 -8.20 25.89 14.55
N PHE A 348 -8.02 26.17 15.84
CA PHE A 348 -7.59 27.49 16.33
C PHE A 348 -6.43 27.43 17.34
N TYR A 349 -5.73 26.29 17.45
CA TYR A 349 -4.57 26.16 18.33
C TYR A 349 -3.42 27.13 17.99
N SER A 350 -3.20 27.41 16.70
CA SER A 350 -2.17 28.36 16.23
C SER A 350 -2.51 28.89 14.84
N ASP A 351 -2.06 30.10 14.51
CA ASP A 351 -2.30 30.74 13.20
C ASP A 351 -1.81 29.92 11.99
N SER A 352 -0.88 28.98 12.19
CA SER A 352 -0.38 28.07 11.14
C SER A 352 -1.14 26.74 11.05
N MET A 353 -2.08 26.48 11.95
CA MET A 353 -2.88 25.25 11.97
C MET A 353 -4.12 25.45 11.10
N LEU A 354 -3.98 25.11 9.82
CA LEU A 354 -5.05 25.32 8.84
C LEU A 354 -6.01 24.11 8.72
N TRP A 355 -5.69 22.97 9.31
CA TRP A 355 -6.50 21.75 9.25
C TRP A 355 -6.24 20.84 10.45
N ALA A 356 -7.25 20.06 10.83
CA ALA A 356 -7.10 19.10 11.91
C ALA A 356 -5.99 18.07 11.60
N PRO A 357 -5.07 17.77 12.54
CA PRO A 357 -4.02 16.79 12.32
C PRO A 357 -4.61 15.43 11.91
N LYS A 358 -4.07 14.86 10.82
CA LYS A 358 -4.53 13.61 10.20
C LYS A 358 -6.01 13.62 9.75
N GLY A 359 -6.65 14.78 9.69
CA GLY A 359 -8.08 14.91 9.36
C GLY A 359 -9.01 14.34 10.45
N VAL A 360 -8.52 14.16 11.68
CA VAL A 360 -9.35 13.68 12.80
C VAL A 360 -10.15 14.86 13.34
N LEU A 361 -11.47 14.82 13.16
CA LEU A 361 -12.44 15.77 13.68
C LEU A 361 -13.05 15.21 14.97
N LEU A 362 -13.31 16.07 15.95
CA LEU A 362 -13.76 15.77 17.31
C LEU A 362 -14.67 16.89 17.86
N ASP A 363 -15.38 17.60 16.98
CA ASP A 363 -16.18 18.80 17.27
C ASP A 363 -17.71 18.54 17.26
N THR A 364 -18.14 17.33 16.91
CA THR A 364 -19.54 16.87 17.05
C THR A 364 -19.60 15.58 17.88
N PRO A 365 -20.77 15.26 18.51
CA PRO A 365 -20.96 13.98 19.19
C PRO A 365 -20.69 12.77 18.29
N ALA A 366 -21.11 12.84 17.03
CA ALA A 366 -20.88 11.80 16.04
C ALA A 366 -19.38 11.61 15.76
N ASP A 367 -18.62 12.71 15.63
CA ASP A 367 -17.18 12.67 15.39
C ASP A 367 -16.41 12.11 16.60
N ILE A 368 -16.83 12.41 17.82
CA ILE A 368 -16.26 11.86 19.04
C ILE A 368 -16.53 10.34 19.14
N ALA A 369 -17.78 9.92 18.90
CA ALA A 369 -18.16 8.50 18.93
C ALA A 369 -17.43 7.70 17.84
N ARG A 370 -17.34 8.24 16.62
CA ARG A 370 -16.57 7.67 15.50
C ARG A 370 -15.11 7.40 15.87
N ASN A 371 -14.51 8.32 16.64
CA ASN A 371 -13.12 8.25 17.06
C ASN A 371 -12.91 7.65 18.46
N ALA A 372 -13.94 7.06 19.09
CA ALA A 372 -13.89 6.58 20.48
C ALA A 372 -12.68 5.70 20.78
N ARG A 373 -12.38 4.72 19.91
CA ARG A 373 -11.20 3.84 20.05
C ARG A 373 -9.88 4.61 19.97
N ALA A 374 -9.78 5.59 19.07
CA ALA A 374 -8.57 6.40 18.95
C ALA A 374 -8.39 7.31 20.18
N ILE A 375 -9.48 7.91 20.68
CA ILE A 375 -9.49 8.71 21.90
C ILE A 375 -9.08 7.87 23.11
N TYR A 376 -9.65 6.67 23.27
CA TYR A 376 -9.27 5.72 24.32
C TYR A 376 -7.78 5.41 24.30
N ILE A 377 -7.23 5.02 23.15
CA ILE A 377 -5.82 4.65 23.03
C ILE A 377 -4.89 5.85 23.23
N GLN A 378 -5.16 6.98 22.58
CA GLN A 378 -4.24 8.12 22.54
C GLN A 378 -4.30 9.00 23.79
N ALA A 379 -5.49 9.18 24.36
CA ALA A 379 -5.72 10.07 25.49
C ALA A 379 -6.13 9.33 26.78
N GLY A 380 -6.86 8.22 26.69
CA GLY A 380 -7.29 7.45 27.86
C GLY A 380 -6.17 6.62 28.48
N VAL A 381 -5.75 5.55 27.80
CA VAL A 381 -4.77 4.58 28.34
C VAL A 381 -3.32 4.99 28.12
N SER A 382 -3.04 5.81 27.11
CA SER A 382 -1.71 6.41 26.92
C SER A 382 -1.73 7.90 27.23
N HIS A 383 -0.55 8.50 27.20
CA HIS A 383 -0.34 9.94 27.41
C HIS A 383 0.13 10.62 26.12
N ALA A 384 -0.13 10.01 24.97
CA ALA A 384 0.32 10.51 23.66
C ALA A 384 -0.45 11.77 23.24
N MET A 385 -1.72 11.85 23.63
CA MET A 385 -2.56 13.02 23.43
C MET A 385 -3.07 13.57 24.78
N PRO A 386 -3.21 14.90 24.88
CA PRO A 386 -2.65 15.90 23.97
C PRO A 386 -1.11 15.91 24.00
N PRO A 387 -0.42 16.26 22.90
CA PRO A 387 1.03 16.17 22.83
C PRO A 387 1.67 17.04 23.91
N ALA A 388 2.66 16.50 24.63
CA ALA A 388 3.28 17.17 25.79
C ALA A 388 2.28 17.68 26.85
N ASN A 389 1.06 17.14 26.87
CA ASN A 389 -0.05 17.57 27.71
C ASN A 389 -0.35 19.09 27.63
N VAL A 390 -0.25 19.69 26.43
CA VAL A 390 -0.42 21.15 26.22
C VAL A 390 -1.74 21.72 26.73
N THR A 391 -2.80 20.92 26.83
CA THR A 391 -4.11 21.37 27.35
C THR A 391 -4.32 21.00 28.82
N MET A 392 -3.28 20.53 29.52
CA MET A 392 -3.29 20.18 30.95
C MET A 392 -4.38 19.16 31.31
N MET A 393 -4.50 18.11 30.50
CA MET A 393 -5.43 17.02 30.73
C MET A 393 -5.06 16.26 32.02
N SER A 394 -6.02 16.15 32.94
CA SER A 394 -5.83 15.53 34.25
C SER A 394 -5.88 14.00 34.18
N ASN A 395 -5.41 13.31 35.22
CA ASN A 395 -5.57 11.84 35.30
C ASN A 395 -7.04 11.44 35.46
N GLU A 396 -7.87 12.30 36.05
CA GLU A 396 -9.31 12.08 36.20
C GLU A 396 -10.03 12.18 34.86
N ASP A 397 -9.64 13.15 34.02
CA ASP A 397 -10.13 13.30 32.63
C ASP A 397 -9.82 12.01 31.83
N ARG A 398 -8.59 11.50 31.93
CA ARG A 398 -8.16 10.27 31.26
C ARG A 398 -8.96 9.06 31.76
N ALA A 399 -9.17 8.97 33.06
CA ALA A 399 -9.95 7.90 33.67
C ALA A 399 -11.42 7.94 33.23
N ALA A 400 -12.01 9.12 33.04
CA ALA A 400 -13.37 9.27 32.53
C ALA A 400 -13.50 8.74 31.09
N ILE A 401 -12.56 9.10 30.21
CA ILE A 401 -12.48 8.54 28.85
C ILE A 401 -12.38 7.01 28.86
N VAL A 402 -11.54 6.46 29.75
CA VAL A 402 -11.37 5.01 29.89
C VAL A 402 -12.66 4.34 30.36
N ARG A 403 -13.39 4.94 31.31
CA ARG A 403 -14.68 4.42 31.79
C ARG A 403 -15.72 4.44 30.68
N TRP A 404 -15.91 5.58 30.02
CA TRP A 404 -16.86 5.72 28.91
C TRP A 404 -16.62 4.67 27.82
N TYR A 405 -15.39 4.53 27.35
CA TYR A 405 -15.08 3.57 26.29
C TYR A 405 -15.40 2.11 26.71
N LYS A 406 -15.13 1.75 27.97
CA LYS A 406 -15.42 0.41 28.49
C LYS A 406 -16.90 0.15 28.71
N ASN A 407 -17.67 1.16 29.05
CA ASN A 407 -19.11 1.06 29.24
C ASN A 407 -19.89 0.82 27.94
N ALA A 408 -19.26 1.01 26.77
CA ALA A 408 -19.85 0.67 25.48
C ALA A 408 -19.93 -0.85 25.23
N GLU A 409 -19.27 -1.68 26.06
CA GLU A 409 -19.30 -3.16 26.02
C GLU A 409 -19.01 -3.79 24.64
N THR A 410 -18.24 -3.09 23.80
CA THR A 410 -17.95 -3.53 22.43
C THR A 410 -16.78 -4.53 22.32
N PHE A 411 -16.03 -4.77 23.40
CA PHE A 411 -14.89 -5.71 23.45
C PHE A 411 -14.65 -6.34 24.83
#